data_AF-A0A0M3IVB8-F1
#
_entry.id   AF-A0A0M3IVB8-F1
#
_cell.length_a   1.000
_cell.length_b   1.000
_cell.length_c   1.000
_cell.angle_alpha   90.00
_cell.angle_beta   90.00
_cell.angle_gamma   90.00
#
_symmetry.space_group_name_H-M   'P 1'
#
loop_
_entity.id
_entity.type
_entity.pdbx_description
1 polymer ?
#
loop_
_entity_poly.entity_id
_entity_poly.type
_entity_poly.pdbx_seq_one_letter_code
_entity_poly.pdbx_strand_id
1 'polypeptide(L)'
;MSRFIIYWLLIGICCANECKRRLYEAKGDRTPGNSGFIIEISSATNTSDQNPESYTPGESYIVKLRGWQTKFTVQTFRGFGIAAQFDSGKPGGKFD
;
A
#
# COMPACT_ATOMS: atom_id res chain seq x y z
N MET A 1 3.46 -33.18 -36.04
CA MET A 1 2.47 -33.13 -34.94
C MET A 1 2.99 -32.35 -33.71
N SER A 2 3.88 -31.36 -33.88
CA SER A 2 4.54 -30.66 -32.75
C SER A 2 4.55 -29.14 -32.97
N ARG A 3 3.38 -28.55 -33.24
CA ARG A 3 3.21 -27.09 -33.40
C ARG A 3 1.96 -26.54 -32.69
N PHE A 4 0.98 -27.40 -32.42
CA PHE A 4 -0.25 -27.03 -31.70
C PHE A 4 -0.06 -26.96 -30.17
N ILE A 5 0.92 -27.69 -29.61
CA ILE A 5 1.16 -27.76 -28.15
C ILE A 5 1.75 -26.44 -27.62
N ILE A 6 2.56 -25.75 -28.42
CA ILE A 6 3.19 -24.47 -28.02
C ILE A 6 2.14 -23.34 -27.93
N TYR A 7 1.11 -23.38 -28.76
CA TYR A 7 0.06 -22.35 -28.79
C TYR A 7 -0.87 -22.42 -27.56
N TRP A 8 -1.05 -23.61 -26.98
CA TRP A 8 -1.82 -23.79 -25.74
C TRP A 8 -1.06 -23.38 -24.48
N LEU A 9 0.28 -23.45 -24.50
CA LEU A 9 1.09 -23.06 -23.34
C LEU A 9 1.21 -21.53 -23.15
N LEU A 10 1.00 -20.75 -24.21
CA LEU A 10 1.12 -19.28 -24.19
C LEU A 10 -0.14 -18.55 -23.69
N ILE A 11 -1.29 -19.24 -23.61
CA ILE A 11 -2.57 -18.63 -23.21
C ILE A 11 -2.73 -18.57 -21.68
N GLY A 12 -1.90 -19.30 -20.92
CA GLY A 12 -2.05 -19.45 -19.46
C GLY A 12 -1.49 -18.32 -18.58
N ILE A 13 -0.78 -17.33 -19.13
CA ILE A 13 0.02 -16.38 -18.31
C ILE A 13 -0.69 -15.02 -18.10
N CYS A 14 -1.83 -14.75 -18.73
CA CYS A 14 -2.39 -13.40 -18.75
C CYS A 14 -3.05 -12.94 -17.43
N CYS A 15 -3.40 -13.85 -16.52
CA CYS A 15 -4.24 -13.53 -15.36
C CYS A 15 -3.43 -13.26 -14.09
N ALA A 16 -2.37 -12.45 -14.19
CA ALA A 16 -1.65 -11.98 -13.01
C ALA A 16 -2.47 -10.92 -12.25
N ASN A 17 -3.31 -11.41 -11.33
CA ASN A 17 -3.79 -10.78 -10.09
C ASN A 17 -4.33 -9.34 -10.18
N GLU A 18 -5.57 -9.19 -10.65
CA GLU A 18 -6.42 -8.12 -10.13
C GLU A 18 -6.58 -8.33 -8.60
N CYS A 19 -6.22 -7.34 -7.81
CA CYS A 19 -6.46 -7.37 -6.36
C CYS A 19 -7.97 -7.30 -6.10
N LYS A 20 -8.64 -8.46 -6.06
CA LYS A 20 -10.08 -8.56 -5.71
C LYS A 20 -10.34 -8.38 -4.22
N ARG A 21 -9.30 -8.41 -3.39
CA ARG A 21 -9.38 -8.13 -1.96
C ARG A 21 -9.50 -6.62 -1.76
N ARG A 22 -10.74 -6.16 -1.61
CA ARG A 22 -11.01 -4.81 -1.12
C ARG A 22 -10.64 -4.76 0.35
N LEU A 23 -9.99 -3.69 0.78
CA LEU A 23 -9.93 -3.34 2.20
C LEU A 23 -11.37 -3.40 2.72
N TYR A 24 -11.59 -4.11 3.83
CA TYR A 24 -12.91 -4.20 4.44
C TYR A 24 -13.41 -2.77 4.66
N GLU A 25 -14.44 -2.36 3.91
CA GLU A 25 -15.02 -1.03 4.08
C GLU A 25 -15.45 -0.92 5.53
N ALA A 26 -14.87 0.05 6.25
CA ALA A 26 -15.34 0.39 7.57
C ALA A 26 -16.83 0.69 7.44
N LYS A 27 -17.66 0.09 8.31
CA LYS A 27 -19.11 0.34 8.30
C LYS A 27 -19.35 1.82 8.62
N GLY A 28 -19.56 2.65 7.60
CA GLY A 28 -19.85 4.08 7.74
C GLY A 28 -19.30 4.93 6.61
N ASP A 29 -19.79 6.17 6.53
CA ASP A 29 -19.30 7.16 5.58
C ASP A 29 -17.85 7.56 5.91
N ARG A 30 -17.08 7.91 4.87
CA ARG A 30 -15.73 8.45 5.05
C ARG A 30 -15.81 9.74 5.85
N THR A 31 -15.21 9.75 7.04
CA THR A 31 -14.98 10.97 7.80
C THR A 31 -13.79 11.72 7.19
N PRO A 32 -13.94 12.99 6.79
CA PRO A 32 -12.81 13.80 6.35
C PRO A 32 -11.82 14.01 7.51
N GLY A 33 -10.54 14.14 7.19
CA GLY A 33 -9.47 14.32 8.16
C GLY A 33 -8.73 13.03 8.50
N ASN A 34 -7.85 13.10 9.50
CA ASN A 34 -6.95 12.01 9.86
C ASN A 34 -7.36 11.27 11.15
N SER A 35 -8.44 11.73 11.82
CA SER A 35 -8.97 11.18 13.08
C SER A 35 -7.93 10.96 14.18
N GLY A 36 -6.82 11.71 14.12
CA GLY A 36 -5.65 11.58 14.98
C GLY A 36 -4.72 10.41 14.65
N PHE A 37 -4.72 9.91 13.42
CA PHE A 37 -3.71 8.99 12.91
C PHE A 37 -2.83 9.69 11.86
N ILE A 38 -1.57 9.28 11.73
CA ILE A 38 -0.59 9.87 10.81
C ILE A 38 0.15 8.74 10.10
N ILE A 39 0.40 8.92 8.79
CA ILE A 39 1.29 8.07 8.00
C ILE A 39 2.59 8.84 7.79
N GLU A 40 3.71 8.26 8.22
CA GLU A 40 5.06 8.79 8.01
C GLU A 40 5.80 7.86 7.04
N ILE A 41 6.54 8.43 6.10
CA ILE A 41 7.39 7.67 5.17
C ILE A 41 8.82 8.12 5.43
N SER A 42 9.74 7.17 5.59
CA SER A 42 11.17 7.45 5.67
C SER A 42 11.93 6.53 4.72
N SER A 43 13.08 6.99 4.22
CA SER A 43 13.97 6.12 3.43
C SER A 43 14.46 4.96 4.31
N ALA A 44 14.60 3.76 3.73
CA ALA A 44 15.20 2.64 4.45
C ALA A 44 16.73 2.76 4.55
N THR A 45 17.34 3.50 3.62
CA THR A 45 18.80 3.62 3.47
C THR A 45 19.35 4.94 4.00
N ASN A 46 18.57 6.02 3.98
CA ASN A 46 18.96 7.31 4.56
C ASN A 46 18.37 7.49 5.97
N THR A 47 19.24 7.79 6.93
CA THR A 47 18.92 7.98 8.37
C THR A 47 18.28 9.33 8.68
N SER A 48 17.94 10.13 7.67
CA SER A 48 17.21 11.37 7.86
C SER A 48 15.72 11.04 8.10
N ASP A 49 15.19 11.47 9.25
CA ASP A 49 13.76 11.38 9.61
C ASP A 49 12.86 12.31 8.73
N GLN A 50 13.34 12.71 7.55
CA GLN A 50 12.60 13.58 6.65
C GLN A 50 11.68 12.76 5.77
N ASN A 51 10.42 13.17 5.72
CA ASN A 51 9.44 12.62 4.79
C ASN A 51 9.85 13.00 3.36
N PRO A 52 10.17 12.04 2.48
CA PRO A 52 10.62 12.36 1.13
C PRO A 52 9.47 12.97 0.31
N GLU A 53 9.73 14.04 -0.43
CA GLU A 53 8.75 14.67 -1.34
C GLU A 53 8.52 13.84 -2.61
N SER A 54 9.46 12.97 -2.96
CA SER A 54 9.42 12.12 -4.16
C SER A 54 9.97 10.73 -3.88
N TYR A 55 9.60 9.75 -4.71
CA TYR A 55 10.15 8.40 -4.65
C TYR A 55 11.12 8.12 -5.81
N THR A 56 12.11 7.29 -5.57
CA THR A 56 13.01 6.74 -6.59
C THR A 56 12.59 5.31 -6.89
N PRO A 57 12.30 4.94 -8.15
CA PRO A 57 11.94 3.57 -8.49
C PRO A 57 13.01 2.55 -8.06
N GLY A 58 12.60 1.48 -7.39
CA GLY A 58 13.49 0.41 -6.92
C GLY A 58 14.06 0.61 -5.51
N GLU A 59 13.90 1.80 -4.92
CA GLU A 59 14.29 2.04 -3.53
C GLU A 59 13.25 1.52 -2.53
N SER A 60 13.73 1.15 -1.35
CA SER A 60 12.89 0.72 -0.24
C SER A 60 12.62 1.86 0.74
N TYR A 61 11.39 1.90 1.24
CA TYR A 61 10.91 2.91 2.18
C TYR A 61 10.23 2.24 3.37
N ILE A 62 10.34 2.87 4.53
CA ILE A 62 9.65 2.45 5.74
C ILE A 62 8.39 3.29 5.88
N VAL A 63 7.23 2.63 5.89
CA VAL A 63 5.93 3.28 6.12
C VAL A 63 5.52 3.04 7.57
N LYS A 64 5.32 4.11 8.35
CA LYS A 64 4.90 4.05 9.75
C LYS A 64 3.47 4.61 9.88
N LEU A 65 2.55 3.80 10.42
CA LEU A 65 1.22 4.25 10.81
C LEU A 65 1.19 4.48 12.32
N ARG A 66 0.89 5.70 12.76
CA ARG A 66 0.90 6.11 14.17
C ARG A 66 -0.43 6.73 14.57
N GLY A 67 -0.88 6.43 15.79
CA GLY A 67 -1.98 7.16 16.44
C GLY A 67 -1.44 8.29 17.30
N TRP A 68 -2.23 9.36 17.46
CA TRP A 68 -1.86 10.49 18.30
C TRP A 68 -1.94 10.07 19.75
N GLN A 69 -0.83 10.26 20.46
CA GLN A 69 -0.78 10.13 21.90
C GLN A 69 -0.78 11.53 22.52
N THR A 70 -1.79 11.80 23.34
CA THR A 70 -1.81 12.97 24.22
C THR A 70 -1.52 12.52 25.65
N LYS A 71 -1.31 13.48 26.57
CA LYS A 71 -1.15 13.17 28.01
C LYS A 71 -2.33 12.40 28.61
N PHE A 72 -3.50 12.44 27.97
CA PHE A 72 -4.76 11.91 28.52
C PHE A 72 -5.41 10.83 27.65
N THR A 73 -4.98 10.66 26.39
CA THR A 73 -5.60 9.72 25.45
C THR A 73 -4.56 9.12 24.54
N VAL A 74 -4.56 7.79 24.46
CA VAL A 74 -3.82 7.03 23.45
C VAL A 74 -4.83 6.58 22.40
N GLN A 75 -4.73 7.10 21.18
CA GLN A 75 -5.52 6.55 20.08
C GLN A 75 -4.85 5.29 19.55
N THR A 76 -5.56 4.16 19.66
CA THR A 76 -5.13 2.86 19.14
C THR A 76 -6.11 2.37 18.08
N PHE A 77 -5.62 1.65 17.08
CA PHE A 77 -6.45 0.96 16.10
C PHE A 77 -6.49 -0.55 16.41
N ARG A 78 -7.64 -1.19 16.21
CA ARG A 78 -7.79 -2.64 16.34
C ARG A 78 -7.31 -3.40 15.12
N GLY A 79 -7.30 -2.73 13.97
CA GLY A 79 -6.86 -3.28 12.69
C GLY A 79 -6.69 -2.13 11.70
N PHE A 80 -5.84 -2.35 10.71
CA PHE A 80 -5.56 -1.38 9.66
C PHE A 80 -5.37 -2.11 8.33
N GLY A 81 -5.49 -1.36 7.24
CA GLY A 81 -5.03 -1.83 5.96
C GLY A 81 -4.53 -0.65 5.14
N ILE A 82 -3.44 -0.88 4.43
CA ILE A 82 -2.70 0.13 3.66
C ILE A 82 -2.61 -0.36 2.22
N ALA A 83 -2.78 0.56 1.28
CA ALA A 83 -2.58 0.31 -0.13
C ALA A 83 -1.81 1.49 -0.73
N ALA A 84 -0.90 1.19 -1.66
CA ALA A 84 -0.21 2.18 -2.47
C ALA A 84 -0.80 2.14 -3.88
N GLN A 85 -1.19 3.30 -4.40
CA GLN A 85 -1.81 3.45 -5.71
C GLN A 85 -1.27 4.72 -6.38
N PHE A 86 -1.13 4.67 -7.70
CA PHE A 86 -0.92 5.87 -8.50
C PHE A 86 -2.22 6.69 -8.58
N ASP A 87 -2.14 7.95 -9.00
CA ASP A 87 -3.33 8.80 -9.24
C ASP A 87 -4.31 8.20 -10.26
N SER A 88 -3.82 7.31 -11.14
CA SER A 88 -4.62 6.52 -12.06
C SER A 88 -5.46 5.40 -11.40
N GLY A 89 -5.31 5.18 -10.09
CA GLY A 89 -5.95 4.10 -9.34
C GLY A 89 -5.30 2.73 -9.50
N LYS A 90 -4.20 2.62 -10.25
CA LYS A 90 -3.44 1.38 -10.39
C LYS A 90 -2.59 1.11 -9.14
N PRO A 91 -2.44 -0.14 -8.69
CA PRO A 91 -1.56 -0.47 -7.58
C PRO A 91 -0.11 -0.09 -7.90
N GLY A 92 0.58 0.46 -6.91
CA GLY A 92 1.96 0.94 -7.04
C GLY A 92 2.88 0.31 -6.00
N GLY A 93 4.12 0.03 -6.40
CA GLY A 93 5.14 -0.52 -5.51
C GLY A 93 4.83 -1.93 -5.00
N LYS A 94 5.55 -2.31 -3.94
CA LYS A 94 5.40 -3.59 -3.23
C LYS A 94 5.63 -3.35 -1.75
N PHE A 95 4.79 -3.94 -0.90
CA PHE A 95 5.03 -4.01 0.54
C PHE A 95 5.74 -5.33 0.86
N ASP A 96 6.75 -5.26 1.72
CA ASP A 96 7.47 -6.41 2.28
C ASP A 96 7.09 -6.60 3.76
#